data_AF-A0A7C2Q3T4-F1
#
_entry.id   AF-A0A7C2Q3T4-F1
#
_cell.length_a   1.000
_cell.length_b   1.000
_cell.length_c   1.000
_cell.angle_alpha   90.00
_cell.angle_beta   90.00
_cell.angle_gamma   90.00
#
_symmetry.space_group_name_H-M   'P 1'
#
loop_
_entity.id
_entity.type
_entity.pdbx_description
1 polymer ?
#
loop_
_entity_poly.entity_id
_entity_poly.type
_entity_poly.pdbx_seq_one_letter_code
_entity_poly.pdbx_strand_id
1 'polypeptide(L)'
;MKVAELFSSRGPFSSLEFLDKILEVFRKAGISNDLELHLITREHLEALAFFSLERLEPDERRRFFTLLAGLLKEEGNELYKIFEPKIIIRRSGDRKNFQEVVSGVDLRSAELEADRCLRCRVPRCVNVCPVKFPVPAFLKAVASGRHDMAYKISLSIYPTLGVCGRICIGFCEAACTLGQICGNPVKIRAVKRAVADAVSIENSLPSPRPRSGFRVAVIGSGPAGITAAHHLRLMGHDITIFDAGEKPGGRLVDSIPEFRLPSRVVEREIGILRMLGVEFRMGVEFGRDLTIDDLFKQGYGAVFIATGAGRSNIPQMKGVELEGVHAALEFLKLVKEGRLRSMSGKVWVVGGGNTAIDAARTALRLGAESVRIMYRRSMEEMPARREEIEEALDEGVEIMFLTQPI
;
A
#
# COMPACT_ATOMS: atom_id res chain seq x y z
N MET A 1 3.39 25.98 31.57
CA MET A 1 4.65 26.52 31.00
C MET A 1 4.36 27.37 29.76
N LYS A 2 4.97 28.56 29.66
CA LYS A 2 4.93 29.39 28.45
C LYS A 2 5.96 28.93 27.42
N VAL A 3 5.71 29.17 26.13
CA VAL A 3 6.69 28.89 25.05
C VAL A 3 8.04 29.57 25.30
N ALA A 4 8.07 30.80 25.82
CA ALA A 4 9.31 31.50 26.17
C ALA A 4 10.21 30.73 27.16
N GLU A 5 9.59 29.96 28.07
CA GLU A 5 10.29 29.23 29.14
C GLU A 5 11.06 28.02 28.59
N LEU A 6 10.65 27.50 27.42
CA LEU A 6 11.36 26.43 26.69
C LEU A 6 12.81 26.81 26.35
N PHE A 7 13.07 28.12 26.22
CA PHE A 7 14.33 28.67 25.72
C PHE A 7 15.20 29.29 26.81
N SER A 8 14.80 29.14 28.09
CA SER A 8 15.57 29.61 29.23
C SER A 8 16.81 28.72 29.49
N SER A 9 17.78 29.20 30.28
CA SER A 9 19.02 28.45 30.60
C SER A 9 18.82 27.14 31.38
N ARG A 10 17.57 26.83 31.79
CA ARG A 10 17.13 25.56 32.37
C ARG A 10 16.27 24.73 31.42
N GLY A 11 16.16 25.14 30.15
CA GLY A 11 15.35 24.48 29.13
C GLY A 11 15.92 23.13 28.68
N PRO A 12 15.10 22.28 28.04
CA PRO A 12 15.47 20.90 27.70
C PRO A 12 16.43 20.79 26.49
N PHE A 13 16.74 21.91 25.83
CA PHE A 13 17.55 21.95 24.61
C PHE A 13 18.98 22.40 24.96
N SER A 14 19.92 21.45 25.00
CA SER A 14 21.23 21.63 25.66
C SER A 14 22.32 22.33 24.85
N SER A 15 22.05 22.81 23.62
CA SER A 15 23.01 23.60 22.84
C SER A 15 22.38 24.90 22.34
N LEU A 16 23.13 26.01 22.45
CA LEU A 16 22.71 27.34 22.01
C LEU A 16 22.32 27.37 20.52
N GLU A 17 23.08 26.70 19.67
CA GLU A 17 22.79 26.62 18.23
C GLU A 17 21.46 25.90 17.94
N PHE A 18 21.13 24.85 18.70
CA PHE A 18 19.87 24.12 18.53
C PHE A 18 18.68 24.94 19.04
N LEU A 19 18.86 25.68 20.13
CA LEU A 19 17.87 26.61 20.67
C LEU A 19 17.51 27.71 19.65
N ASP A 20 18.49 28.32 19.00
CA ASP A 20 18.28 29.35 17.98
C ASP A 20 17.47 28.83 16.79
N LYS A 21 17.79 27.61 16.31
CA LYS A 21 17.03 26.96 15.25
C LYS A 21 15.57 26.70 15.66
N ILE A 22 15.33 26.23 16.89
CA ILE A 22 13.96 25.97 17.38
C ILE A 22 13.19 27.30 17.55
N LEU A 23 13.81 28.33 18.11
CA LEU A 23 13.23 29.68 18.21
C LEU A 23 12.77 30.19 16.85
N GLU A 24 13.61 30.01 15.82
CA GLU A 24 13.25 30.37 14.46
C GLU A 24 12.04 29.56 13.94
N VAL A 25 11.97 28.25 14.24
CA VAL A 25 10.82 27.40 13.88
C VAL A 25 9.52 27.91 14.52
N PHE A 26 9.52 28.23 15.82
CA PHE A 26 8.34 28.79 16.51
C PHE A 26 7.92 30.14 15.93
N ARG A 27 8.89 31.04 15.68
CA ARG A 27 8.65 32.35 15.07
C ARG A 27 8.03 32.22 13.68
N LYS A 28 8.56 31.33 12.83
CA LYS A 28 8.00 31.08 11.49
C LYS A 28 6.63 30.44 11.55
N ALA A 29 6.40 29.57 12.53
CA ALA A 29 5.09 28.97 12.81
C ALA A 29 4.04 30.00 13.30
N GLY A 30 4.44 31.24 13.59
CA GLY A 30 3.56 32.30 14.09
C GLY A 30 3.09 32.04 15.52
N ILE A 31 3.82 31.24 16.29
CA ILE A 31 3.46 30.89 17.66
C ILE A 31 4.03 31.94 18.61
N SER A 32 3.16 32.55 19.42
CA SER A 32 3.56 33.55 20.41
C SER A 32 4.41 32.91 21.52
N ASN A 33 5.44 33.64 21.96
CA ASN A 33 6.26 33.28 23.11
C ASN A 33 5.44 33.22 24.42
N ASP A 34 4.32 33.95 24.49
CA ASP A 34 3.41 33.95 25.63
C ASP A 34 2.36 32.82 25.57
N LEU A 35 2.30 32.05 24.48
CA LEU A 35 1.37 30.93 24.39
C LEU A 35 1.72 29.88 25.44
N GLU A 36 0.72 29.42 26.17
CA GLU A 36 0.89 28.31 27.10
C GLU A 36 0.88 26.97 26.36
N LEU A 37 1.77 26.05 26.75
CA LEU A 37 1.90 24.75 26.08
C LEU A 37 0.59 23.94 26.10
N HIS A 38 -0.21 24.07 27.16
CA HIS A 38 -1.51 23.41 27.26
C HIS A 38 -2.53 23.93 26.21
N LEU A 39 -2.30 25.12 25.64
CA LEU A 39 -3.10 25.73 24.58
C LEU A 39 -2.56 25.49 23.16
N ILE A 40 -1.46 24.75 23.01
CA ILE A 40 -0.99 24.32 21.69
C ILE A 40 -2.10 23.50 21.02
N THR A 41 -2.38 23.83 19.75
CA THR A 41 -3.41 23.19 18.95
C THR A 41 -2.76 22.31 17.87
N ARG A 42 -3.57 21.56 17.14
CA ARG A 42 -3.10 20.77 16.01
C ARG A 42 -2.53 21.65 14.90
N GLU A 43 -3.11 22.82 14.66
CA GLU A 43 -2.61 23.80 13.69
C GLU A 43 -1.22 24.31 14.09
N HIS A 44 -1.00 24.61 15.37
CA HIS A 44 0.33 24.95 15.89
C HIS A 44 1.32 23.79 15.66
N LEU A 45 0.93 22.55 15.96
CA LEU A 45 1.79 21.38 15.75
C LEU A 45 2.12 21.13 14.27
N GLU A 46 1.14 21.31 13.38
CA GLU A 46 1.34 21.21 11.93
C GLU A 46 2.33 22.26 11.42
N ALA A 47 2.20 23.51 11.87
CA ALA A 47 3.11 24.59 11.49
C ALA A 47 4.54 24.34 12.00
N LEU A 48 4.70 23.90 13.26
CA LEU A 48 5.98 23.49 13.80
C LEU A 48 6.60 22.36 12.96
N ALA A 49 5.81 21.34 12.61
CA ALA A 49 6.27 20.24 11.78
C ALA A 49 6.71 20.72 10.39
N PHE A 50 5.92 21.59 9.75
CA PHE A 50 6.24 22.15 8.45
C PHE A 50 7.58 22.89 8.44
N PHE A 51 7.77 23.87 9.33
CA PHE A 51 8.99 24.68 9.36
C PHE A 51 10.20 23.91 9.89
N SER A 52 10.00 22.90 10.75
CA SER A 52 11.11 22.04 11.21
C SER A 52 11.76 21.26 10.06
N LEU A 53 10.98 20.85 9.04
CA LEU A 53 11.52 20.14 7.87
C LEU A 53 12.46 21.01 7.03
N GLU A 54 12.32 22.33 7.09
CA GLU A 54 13.17 23.28 6.36
C GLU A 54 14.43 23.69 7.14
N ARG A 55 14.44 23.49 8.46
CA ARG A 55 15.40 24.14 9.36
C ARG A 55 16.21 23.23 10.25
N LEU A 56 15.72 22.03 10.50
CA LEU A 56 16.35 21.07 11.39
C LEU A 56 16.77 19.83 10.60
N GLU A 57 17.92 19.27 10.92
CA GLU A 57 18.36 17.96 10.42
C GLU A 57 17.47 16.82 10.98
N PRO A 58 17.44 15.63 10.36
CA PRO A 58 16.58 14.52 10.79
C PRO A 58 16.69 14.16 12.29
N ASP A 59 17.89 14.17 12.86
CA ASP A 59 18.10 13.84 14.27
C ASP A 59 17.73 15.00 15.20
N GLU A 60 17.98 16.25 14.77
CA GLU A 60 17.52 17.45 15.46
C GLU A 60 15.98 17.49 15.53
N ARG A 61 15.29 17.16 14.43
CA ARG A 61 13.82 17.05 14.40
C ARG A 61 13.32 16.01 15.38
N ARG A 62 13.88 14.79 15.34
CA ARG A 62 13.48 13.70 16.24
C ARG A 62 13.65 14.10 17.70
N ARG A 63 14.78 14.73 18.03
CA ARG A 63 15.03 15.24 19.38
C ARG A 63 14.01 16.32 19.78
N PHE A 64 13.77 17.29 18.91
CA PHE A 64 12.83 18.39 19.17
C PHE A 64 11.41 17.87 19.48
N PHE A 65 10.86 17.03 18.60
CA PHE A 65 9.48 16.53 18.79
C PHE A 65 9.35 15.52 19.93
N THR A 66 10.41 14.79 20.28
CA THR A 66 10.42 13.93 21.47
C THR A 66 10.30 14.76 22.74
N LEU A 67 11.06 15.85 22.84
CA LEU A 67 10.98 16.76 23.98
C LEU A 67 9.64 17.50 24.04
N LEU A 68 9.15 17.99 22.90
CA LEU A 68 7.84 18.64 22.82
C LEU A 68 6.72 17.69 23.26
N ALA A 69 6.75 16.41 22.85
CA ALA A 69 5.77 15.42 23.28
C ALA A 69 5.77 15.21 24.81
N GLY A 70 6.95 15.17 25.43
CA GLY A 70 7.09 15.07 26.89
C GLY A 70 6.48 16.27 27.60
N LEU A 71 6.79 17.48 27.14
CA LEU A 71 6.29 18.72 27.72
C LEU A 71 4.76 18.87 27.56
N LEU A 72 4.22 18.53 26.39
CA LEU A 72 2.77 18.53 26.16
C LEU A 72 2.07 17.58 27.14
N LYS A 73 2.67 16.41 27.40
CA LYS A 73 2.13 15.45 28.37
C LYS A 73 2.16 15.98 29.80
N GLU A 74 3.26 16.61 30.23
CA GLU A 74 3.40 17.22 31.56
C GLU A 74 2.38 18.35 31.78
N GLU A 75 2.06 19.09 30.72
CA GLU A 75 1.12 20.21 30.73
C GLU A 75 -0.34 19.78 30.48
N GLY A 76 -0.62 18.47 30.43
CA GLY A 76 -1.98 17.94 30.24
C GLY A 76 -2.55 18.11 28.83
N ASN A 77 -1.73 18.41 27.83
CA ASN A 77 -2.13 18.54 26.44
C ASN A 77 -2.11 17.21 25.70
N GLU A 78 -3.29 16.68 25.39
CA GLU A 78 -3.50 15.38 24.74
C GLU A 78 -2.84 15.21 23.35
N LEU A 79 -2.35 16.29 22.72
CA LEU A 79 -1.68 16.22 21.42
C LEU A 79 -0.41 15.35 21.42
N TYR A 80 0.22 15.12 22.59
CA TYR A 80 1.35 14.19 22.68
C TYR A 80 0.99 12.79 22.14
N LYS A 81 -0.28 12.38 22.23
CA LYS A 81 -0.75 11.07 21.77
C LYS A 81 -0.64 10.89 20.25
N ILE A 82 -0.52 11.96 19.47
CA ILE A 82 -0.35 11.90 18.00
C ILE A 82 0.97 11.21 17.61
N PHE A 83 2.01 11.33 18.43
CA PHE A 83 3.32 10.76 18.10
C PHE A 83 3.41 9.24 18.25
N GLU A 84 2.40 8.61 18.88
CA GLU A 84 2.34 7.18 19.15
C GLU A 84 1.40 6.45 18.18
N PRO A 85 1.83 5.37 17.50
CA PRO A 85 0.94 4.53 16.71
C PRO A 85 -0.22 3.97 17.54
N LYS A 86 -1.42 4.00 16.96
CA LYS A 86 -2.66 3.49 17.59
C LYS A 86 -3.20 2.24 16.90
N ILE A 87 -2.71 1.94 15.69
CA ILE A 87 -3.20 0.81 14.89
C ILE A 87 -2.93 -0.54 15.55
N ILE A 88 -3.96 -1.39 15.62
CA ILE A 88 -3.86 -2.77 16.10
C ILE A 88 -3.99 -3.69 14.90
N ILE A 89 -2.90 -4.40 14.60
CA ILE A 89 -2.78 -5.35 13.49
C ILE A 89 -2.76 -6.76 14.08
N ARG A 90 -3.74 -7.58 13.71
CA ARG A 90 -3.80 -8.99 14.09
C ARG A 90 -3.03 -9.81 13.06
N ARG A 91 -2.15 -10.68 13.53
CA ARG A 91 -1.36 -11.59 12.68
C ARG A 91 -1.77 -13.03 12.93
N SER A 92 -1.73 -13.87 11.89
CA SER A 92 -1.89 -15.32 12.04
C SER A 92 -0.72 -15.89 12.87
N GLY A 93 -1.04 -16.79 13.80
CA GLY A 93 -0.02 -17.45 14.65
C GLY A 93 0.79 -18.51 13.91
N ASP A 94 0.19 -19.14 12.90
CA ASP A 94 0.87 -20.14 12.06
C ASP A 94 1.28 -19.52 10.72
N ARG A 95 2.58 -19.28 10.57
CA ARG A 95 3.18 -18.75 9.33
C ARG A 95 3.49 -19.83 8.29
N LYS A 96 3.29 -21.11 8.62
CA LYS A 96 3.60 -22.24 7.73
C LYS A 96 2.46 -22.58 6.77
N ASN A 97 1.29 -21.96 6.93
CA ASN A 97 0.15 -22.15 6.04
C ASN A 97 -0.05 -20.95 5.08
N PHE A 98 -1.05 -21.09 4.19
CA PHE A 98 -1.40 -20.08 3.19
C PHE A 98 -2.42 -19.04 3.66
N GLN A 99 -2.79 -19.01 4.95
CA GLN A 99 -3.68 -17.99 5.49
C GLN A 99 -3.00 -16.62 5.47
N GLU A 100 -3.81 -15.56 5.38
CA GLU A 100 -3.32 -14.18 5.40
C GLU A 100 -2.47 -13.90 6.64
N VAL A 101 -1.21 -13.48 6.44
CA VAL A 101 -0.25 -13.27 7.56
C VAL A 101 -0.75 -12.20 8.50
N VAL A 102 -1.22 -11.09 7.94
CA VAL A 102 -2.03 -10.13 8.68
C VAL A 102 -3.48 -10.59 8.52
N SER A 103 -4.09 -11.10 9.59
CA SER A 103 -5.44 -11.68 9.56
C SER A 103 -6.54 -10.63 9.71
N GLY A 104 -6.21 -9.46 10.25
CA GLY A 104 -7.16 -8.34 10.35
C GLY A 104 -6.53 -7.06 10.90
N VAL A 105 -7.22 -5.95 10.68
CA VAL A 105 -6.88 -4.65 11.26
C VAL A 105 -8.11 -4.14 11.99
N ASP A 106 -7.95 -3.79 13.26
CA ASP A 106 -9.07 -3.35 14.08
C ASP A 106 -9.57 -1.97 13.64
N LEU A 107 -10.87 -1.86 13.33
CA LEU A 107 -11.44 -0.64 12.78
C LEU A 107 -11.37 0.54 13.75
N ARG A 108 -11.63 0.32 15.04
CA ARG A 108 -11.58 1.38 16.05
C ARG A 108 -10.15 1.91 16.22
N SER A 109 -9.18 1.01 16.22
CA SER A 109 -7.76 1.39 16.21
C SER A 109 -7.37 2.18 14.95
N ALA A 110 -8.00 1.89 13.81
CA ALA A 110 -7.78 2.59 12.55
C ALA A 110 -8.37 4.01 12.54
N GLU A 111 -9.50 4.25 13.21
CA GLU A 111 -10.04 5.59 13.44
C GLU A 111 -9.07 6.44 14.26
N LEU A 112 -8.54 5.89 15.36
CA LEU A 112 -7.55 6.56 16.21
C LEU A 112 -6.23 6.81 15.46
N GLU A 113 -5.78 5.83 14.67
CA GLU A 113 -4.59 5.97 13.83
C GLU A 113 -4.79 7.07 12.76
N ALA A 114 -5.97 7.14 12.15
CA ALA A 114 -6.30 8.17 11.18
C ALA A 114 -6.31 9.58 11.80
N ASP A 115 -6.75 9.70 13.06
CA ASP A 115 -6.73 10.98 13.79
C ASP A 115 -5.32 11.48 14.11
N ARG A 116 -4.28 10.64 14.02
CA ARG A 116 -2.87 11.11 14.11
C ARG A 116 -2.46 12.00 12.94
N CYS A 117 -3.24 12.06 11.85
CA CYS A 117 -2.93 12.90 10.69
C CYS A 117 -2.83 14.38 11.09
N LEU A 118 -1.68 15.02 10.81
CA LEU A 118 -1.48 16.45 11.06
C LEU A 118 -2.31 17.37 10.13
N ARG A 119 -2.95 16.81 9.10
CA ARG A 119 -3.70 17.57 8.08
C ARG A 119 -2.81 18.62 7.40
N CYS A 120 -1.59 18.20 7.05
CA CYS A 120 -0.53 19.08 6.54
C CYS A 120 -1.01 19.99 5.41
N ARG A 121 -0.64 21.27 5.48
CA ARG A 121 -0.88 22.27 4.43
C ARG A 121 -0.30 21.84 3.09
N VAL A 122 0.89 21.24 3.12
CA VAL A 122 1.52 20.60 1.96
C VAL A 122 1.47 19.09 2.16
N PRO A 123 0.44 18.39 1.63
CA PRO A 123 0.27 16.97 1.86
C PRO A 123 1.25 16.15 1.00
N ARG A 124 2.49 16.01 1.48
CA ARG A 124 3.55 15.22 0.82
C ARG A 124 3.10 13.79 0.48
N CYS A 125 2.27 13.20 1.33
CA CYS A 125 1.66 11.90 1.12
C CYS A 125 0.81 11.81 -0.18
N VAL A 126 0.16 12.90 -0.59
CA VAL A 126 -0.58 13.01 -1.85
C VAL A 126 0.40 13.21 -3.01
N ASN A 127 1.41 14.07 -2.82
CA ASN A 127 2.37 14.41 -3.88
C ASN A 127 3.16 13.20 -4.39
N VAL A 128 3.59 12.31 -3.49
CA VAL A 128 4.34 11.10 -3.86
C VAL A 128 3.46 9.93 -4.27
N CYS A 129 2.14 10.01 -4.05
CA CYS A 129 1.23 8.95 -4.47
C CYS A 129 1.07 9.00 -5.99
N PRO A 130 1.35 7.91 -6.74
CA PRO A 130 1.23 7.91 -8.20
C PRO A 130 -0.16 8.29 -8.71
N VAL A 131 -1.20 7.94 -7.95
CA VAL A 131 -2.60 8.24 -8.27
C VAL A 131 -3.14 9.46 -7.54
N LYS A 132 -2.27 10.24 -6.88
CA LYS A 132 -2.62 11.45 -6.09
C LYS A 132 -3.78 11.20 -5.13
N PHE A 133 -3.79 10.02 -4.50
CA PHE A 133 -4.86 9.63 -3.58
C PHE A 133 -5.03 10.69 -2.48
N PRO A 134 -6.25 11.19 -2.21
CA PRO A 134 -6.49 12.31 -1.29
C PRO A 134 -6.41 11.85 0.18
N VAL A 135 -5.21 11.48 0.62
CA VAL A 135 -4.95 10.90 1.95
C VAL A 135 -5.54 11.73 3.10
N PRO A 136 -5.36 13.07 3.19
CA PRO A 136 -5.92 13.84 4.31
C PRO A 136 -7.45 13.79 4.37
N ALA A 137 -8.13 13.86 3.23
CA ALA A 137 -9.59 13.78 3.17
C ALA A 137 -10.08 12.38 3.56
N PHE A 138 -9.43 11.35 3.04
CA PHE A 138 -9.69 9.96 3.42
C PHE A 138 -9.53 9.74 4.92
N LEU A 139 -8.37 10.10 5.51
CA LEU A 139 -8.11 9.91 6.94
C LEU A 139 -9.06 10.74 7.82
N LYS A 140 -9.41 11.96 7.41
CA LYS A 140 -10.41 12.78 8.13
C LYS A 140 -11.77 12.09 8.18
N ALA A 141 -12.21 11.48 7.07
CA ALA A 141 -13.47 10.74 7.04
C ALA A 141 -13.43 9.53 7.98
N VAL A 142 -12.34 8.75 7.97
CA VAL A 142 -12.15 7.61 8.88
C VAL A 142 -12.11 8.05 10.34
N ALA A 143 -11.32 9.06 10.70
CA ALA A 143 -11.24 9.59 12.06
C ALA A 143 -12.60 10.10 12.58
N SER A 144 -13.53 10.46 11.68
CA SER A 144 -14.90 10.87 12.02
C SER A 144 -15.90 9.71 12.07
N GLY A 145 -15.46 8.45 11.96
CA GLY A 145 -16.33 7.27 11.85
C GLY A 145 -17.12 7.19 10.53
N ARG A 146 -16.84 8.05 9.55
CA ARG A 146 -17.55 8.12 8.26
C ARG A 146 -16.90 7.18 7.24
N HIS A 147 -16.93 5.88 7.51
CA HIS A 147 -16.25 4.87 6.70
C HIS A 147 -16.79 4.75 5.28
N ASP A 148 -18.10 4.84 5.08
CA ASP A 148 -18.71 4.84 3.74
C ASP A 148 -18.24 6.04 2.91
N MET A 149 -18.10 7.22 3.54
CA MET A 149 -17.55 8.41 2.87
C MET A 149 -16.07 8.21 2.53
N ALA A 150 -15.28 7.60 3.43
CA ALA A 150 -13.88 7.27 3.16
C ALA A 150 -13.76 6.27 1.98
N TYR A 151 -14.65 5.28 1.90
CA TYR A 151 -14.69 4.34 0.79
C TYR A 151 -15.10 5.02 -0.52
N LYS A 152 -16.11 5.90 -0.51
CA LYS A 152 -16.52 6.72 -1.67
C LYS A 152 -15.37 7.59 -2.20
N ILE A 153 -14.56 8.17 -1.31
CA ILE A 153 -13.33 8.90 -1.69
C ILE A 153 -12.35 7.98 -2.42
N SER A 154 -12.25 6.70 -2.05
CA SER A 154 -11.46 5.75 -2.83
C SER A 154 -12.09 5.50 -4.20
N LEU A 155 -13.39 5.24 -4.25
CA LEU A 155 -14.09 4.92 -5.51
C LEU A 155 -14.06 6.07 -6.52
N SER A 156 -13.84 7.33 -6.09
CA SER A 156 -13.60 8.43 -7.03
C SER A 156 -12.23 8.35 -7.72
N ILE A 157 -11.31 7.53 -7.22
CA ILE A 157 -9.96 7.32 -7.78
C ILE A 157 -9.83 5.92 -8.39
N TYR A 158 -10.12 4.87 -7.61
CA TYR A 158 -10.02 3.46 -8.02
C TYR A 158 -10.92 2.54 -7.15
N PRO A 159 -11.38 1.40 -7.69
CA PRO A 159 -12.26 0.46 -6.96
C PRO A 159 -11.52 -0.56 -6.07
N THR A 160 -10.20 -0.49 -5.99
CA THR A 160 -9.32 -1.48 -5.35
C THR A 160 -8.69 -1.05 -4.01
N LEU A 161 -9.49 -0.49 -3.09
CA LEU A 161 -9.03 -0.01 -1.77
C LEU A 161 -8.41 -1.11 -0.90
N GLY A 162 -9.07 -2.27 -0.81
CA GLY A 162 -8.65 -3.44 -0.05
C GLY A 162 -7.40 -4.10 -0.60
N VAL A 163 -7.23 -4.16 -1.93
CA VAL A 163 -5.97 -4.57 -2.57
C VAL A 163 -4.87 -3.57 -2.21
N CYS A 164 -5.09 -2.27 -2.39
CA CYS A 164 -4.11 -1.24 -2.04
C CYS A 164 -3.79 -1.21 -0.54
N GLY A 165 -4.75 -1.54 0.33
CA GLY A 165 -4.57 -1.70 1.77
C GLY A 165 -3.69 -2.90 2.16
N ARG A 166 -3.37 -3.80 1.22
CA ARG A 166 -2.52 -4.97 1.46
C ARG A 166 -1.17 -4.83 0.77
N ILE A 167 -1.20 -4.54 -0.52
CA ILE A 167 -0.03 -4.66 -1.40
C ILE A 167 0.46 -3.31 -1.96
N CYS A 168 0.00 -2.15 -1.50
CA CYS A 168 0.53 -0.85 -1.97
C CYS A 168 1.93 -0.55 -1.39
N ILE A 169 2.82 0.05 -2.18
CA ILE A 169 4.23 0.35 -1.80
C ILE A 169 4.33 1.32 -0.63
N GLY A 170 3.26 2.07 -0.34
CA GLY A 170 3.24 2.95 0.83
C GLY A 170 4.12 4.19 0.66
N PHE A 171 4.36 4.67 -0.57
CA PHE A 171 5.06 5.94 -0.81
C PHE A 171 4.52 7.08 0.08
N CYS A 172 3.20 7.13 0.25
CA CYS A 172 2.52 8.09 1.10
C CYS A 172 2.91 8.01 2.59
N GLU A 173 3.22 6.82 3.11
CA GLU A 173 3.69 6.61 4.49
C GLU A 173 5.16 7.02 4.62
N ALA A 174 6.00 6.65 3.64
CA ALA A 174 7.41 7.04 3.60
C ALA A 174 7.59 8.57 3.59
N ALA A 175 6.72 9.29 2.86
CA ALA A 175 6.73 10.76 2.81
C ALA A 175 5.91 11.45 3.89
N CYS A 176 5.32 10.72 4.85
CA CYS A 176 4.46 11.29 5.88
C CYS A 176 5.26 12.22 6.81
N THR A 177 4.84 13.48 6.95
CA THR A 177 5.48 14.46 7.85
C THR A 177 5.64 13.93 9.26
N LEU A 178 4.64 13.22 9.80
CA LEU A 178 4.72 12.63 11.14
C LEU A 178 5.87 11.62 11.26
N GLY A 179 6.08 10.80 10.22
CA GLY A 179 7.23 9.88 10.16
C GLY A 179 8.56 10.62 10.08
N GLN A 180 8.61 11.76 9.37
CA GLN A 180 9.82 12.57 9.20
C GLN A 180 10.23 13.35 10.48
N ILE A 181 9.29 13.56 11.41
CA ILE A 181 9.54 14.29 12.66
C ILE A 181 9.71 13.38 13.88
N CYS A 182 9.01 12.24 13.97
CA CYS A 182 9.08 11.35 15.14
C CYS A 182 9.36 9.88 14.80
N GLY A 183 9.60 9.53 13.54
CA GLY A 183 9.86 8.15 13.10
C GLY A 183 8.61 7.27 12.96
N ASN A 184 7.44 7.76 13.39
CA ASN A 184 6.19 6.99 13.38
C ASN A 184 5.17 7.57 12.38
N PRO A 185 5.25 7.25 11.07
CA PRO A 185 4.26 7.73 10.10
C PRO A 185 2.86 7.20 10.42
N VAL A 186 1.84 7.88 9.89
CA VAL A 186 0.47 7.36 9.90
C VAL A 186 0.42 6.09 9.05
N LYS A 187 -0.13 5.00 9.59
CA LYS A 187 -0.23 3.69 8.93
C LYS A 187 -1.38 3.65 7.91
N ILE A 188 -1.29 4.50 6.88
CA ILE A 188 -2.32 4.74 5.84
C ILE A 188 -2.81 3.44 5.20
N ARG A 189 -1.92 2.52 4.85
CA ARG A 189 -2.24 1.23 4.23
C ARG A 189 -3.08 0.35 5.16
N ALA A 190 -2.73 0.29 6.45
CA ALA A 190 -3.52 -0.44 7.44
C ALA A 190 -4.90 0.19 7.64
N VAL A 191 -4.99 1.54 7.63
CA VAL A 191 -6.27 2.24 7.68
C VAL A 191 -7.12 1.96 6.43
N LYS A 192 -6.53 2.00 5.23
CA LYS A 192 -7.22 1.61 3.97
C LYS A 192 -7.79 0.21 4.06
N ARG A 193 -7.00 -0.72 4.59
CA ARG A 193 -7.42 -2.11 4.79
C ARG A 193 -8.58 -2.22 5.77
N ALA A 194 -8.49 -1.61 6.95
CA ALA A 194 -9.54 -1.65 7.96
C ALA A 194 -10.89 -1.15 7.41
N VAL A 195 -10.86 -0.03 6.69
CA VAL A 195 -12.05 0.52 6.03
C VAL A 195 -12.59 -0.45 4.97
N ALA A 196 -11.74 -0.92 4.06
CA ALA A 196 -12.17 -1.81 2.98
C ALA A 196 -12.75 -3.14 3.49
N ASP A 197 -12.20 -3.67 4.59
CA ASP A 197 -12.67 -4.91 5.18
C ASP A 197 -14.04 -4.72 5.88
N ALA A 198 -14.27 -3.56 6.51
CA ALA A 198 -15.46 -3.30 7.34
C ALA A 198 -16.70 -2.77 6.61
N VAL A 199 -16.55 -1.99 5.54
CA VAL A 199 -17.69 -1.28 4.89
C VAL A 199 -18.53 -2.18 3.98
N SER A 200 -19.86 -2.01 4.00
CA SER A 200 -20.69 -2.58 2.93
C SER A 200 -20.48 -1.80 1.64
N ILE A 201 -20.15 -2.51 0.56
CA ILE A 201 -19.86 -1.90 -0.74
C ILE A 201 -21.13 -1.28 -1.34
N GLU A 202 -22.29 -1.89 -1.13
CA GLU A 202 -23.58 -1.47 -1.71
C GLU A 202 -23.93 -0.03 -1.30
N ASN A 203 -23.70 0.33 -0.04
CA ASN A 203 -23.95 1.67 0.50
C ASN A 203 -23.00 2.74 -0.06
N SER A 204 -21.89 2.30 -0.64
CA SER A 204 -20.83 3.15 -1.14
C SER A 204 -20.80 3.26 -2.66
N LEU A 205 -21.66 2.53 -3.38
CA LEU A 205 -21.63 2.50 -4.84
C LEU A 205 -21.84 3.91 -5.44
N PRO A 206 -21.00 4.31 -6.40
CA PRO A 206 -21.22 5.52 -7.18
C PRO A 206 -22.41 5.33 -8.12
N SER A 207 -23.09 6.42 -8.46
CA SER A 207 -24.15 6.43 -9.48
C SER A 207 -23.53 6.73 -10.85
N PRO A 208 -23.58 5.80 -11.81
CA PRO A 208 -23.12 6.06 -13.16
C PRO A 208 -24.00 7.09 -13.87
N ARG A 209 -23.43 7.79 -14.86
CA ARG A 209 -24.23 8.58 -15.80
C ARG A 209 -25.20 7.67 -16.60
N PRO A 210 -26.28 8.25 -17.17
CA PRO A 210 -27.15 7.54 -18.09
C PRO A 210 -26.36 6.86 -19.20
N ARG A 211 -26.87 5.71 -19.69
CA ARG A 211 -26.23 4.98 -20.77
C ARG A 211 -26.12 5.85 -22.02
N SER A 212 -24.88 5.99 -22.49
CA SER A 212 -24.54 6.73 -23.70
C SER A 212 -24.79 5.92 -24.99
N GLY A 213 -24.97 4.60 -24.88
CA GLY A 213 -25.00 3.67 -26.02
C GLY A 213 -23.63 3.39 -26.64
N PHE A 214 -22.57 4.04 -26.16
CA PHE A 214 -21.20 3.80 -26.63
C PHE A 214 -20.58 2.60 -25.91
N ARG A 215 -20.10 1.62 -26.70
CA ARG A 215 -19.53 0.36 -26.19
C ARG A 215 -18.00 0.40 -26.20
N VAL A 216 -17.37 0.00 -25.10
CA VAL A 216 -15.91 -0.07 -24.97
C VAL A 216 -15.48 -1.48 -24.56
N ALA A 217 -14.52 -2.04 -25.29
CA ALA A 217 -13.87 -3.29 -24.94
C ALA A 217 -12.59 -3.01 -24.14
N VAL A 218 -12.42 -3.69 -23.03
CA VAL A 218 -11.21 -3.62 -22.19
C VAL A 218 -10.53 -4.98 -22.24
N ILE A 219 -9.31 -5.04 -22.79
CA ILE A 219 -8.54 -6.28 -22.94
C ILE A 219 -7.58 -6.41 -21.77
N GLY A 220 -7.89 -7.29 -20.82
CA GLY A 220 -7.16 -7.52 -19.58
C GLY A 220 -7.93 -7.02 -18.36
N SER A 221 -8.11 -7.90 -17.38
CA SER A 221 -8.83 -7.71 -16.11
C SER A 221 -7.88 -7.42 -14.94
N GLY A 222 -6.63 -7.05 -15.21
CA GLY A 222 -5.70 -6.58 -14.19
C GLY A 222 -6.09 -5.21 -13.61
N PRO A 223 -5.29 -4.66 -12.68
CA PRO A 223 -5.58 -3.37 -12.02
C PRO A 223 -5.88 -2.22 -12.98
N ALA A 224 -5.15 -2.14 -14.10
CA ALA A 224 -5.34 -1.11 -15.13
C ALA A 224 -6.70 -1.25 -15.83
N GLY A 225 -7.07 -2.46 -16.28
CA GLY A 225 -8.34 -2.71 -16.95
C GLY A 225 -9.54 -2.52 -16.02
N ILE A 226 -9.45 -3.01 -14.78
CA ILE A 226 -10.48 -2.80 -13.74
C ILE A 226 -10.69 -1.30 -13.49
N THR A 227 -9.62 -0.52 -13.35
CA THR A 227 -9.73 0.92 -13.08
C THR A 227 -10.28 1.67 -14.29
N ALA A 228 -9.84 1.34 -15.50
CA ALA A 228 -10.36 1.94 -16.73
C ALA A 228 -11.86 1.64 -16.91
N ALA A 229 -12.26 0.37 -16.75
CA ALA A 229 -13.65 -0.06 -16.84
C ALA A 229 -14.54 0.67 -15.81
N HIS A 230 -14.07 0.82 -14.57
CA HIS A 230 -14.76 1.58 -13.54
C HIS A 230 -15.06 3.01 -13.99
N HIS A 231 -14.04 3.77 -14.41
CA HIS A 231 -14.23 5.17 -14.82
C HIS A 231 -15.09 5.30 -16.09
N LEU A 232 -14.84 4.49 -17.10
CA LEU A 232 -15.64 4.50 -18.34
C LEU A 232 -17.10 4.15 -18.07
N ARG A 233 -17.35 3.21 -17.14
CA ARG A 233 -18.71 2.88 -16.74
C ARG A 233 -19.39 4.05 -16.05
N LEU A 234 -18.70 4.77 -15.16
CA LEU A 234 -19.22 5.99 -14.52
C LEU A 234 -19.53 7.11 -15.52
N MET A 235 -18.79 7.18 -16.62
CA MET A 235 -19.07 8.11 -17.72
C MET A 235 -20.33 7.75 -18.53
N GLY A 236 -20.92 6.56 -18.31
CA GLY A 236 -22.15 6.12 -18.96
C GLY A 236 -21.92 5.17 -20.15
N HIS A 237 -20.72 4.65 -20.33
CA HIS A 237 -20.42 3.71 -21.42
C HIS A 237 -20.72 2.26 -21.01
N ASP A 238 -21.08 1.43 -21.99
CA ASP A 238 -21.29 -0.01 -21.81
C ASP A 238 -19.94 -0.72 -21.99
N ILE A 239 -19.50 -1.43 -20.94
CA ILE A 239 -18.14 -1.97 -20.86
C ILE A 239 -18.17 -3.49 -20.84
N THR A 240 -17.35 -4.11 -21.68
CA THR A 240 -17.02 -5.53 -21.58
C THR A 240 -15.52 -5.69 -21.35
N ILE A 241 -15.13 -6.30 -20.24
CA ILE A 241 -13.76 -6.73 -19.98
C ILE A 241 -13.57 -8.13 -20.55
N PHE A 242 -12.52 -8.32 -21.34
CA PHE A 242 -12.09 -9.62 -21.83
C PHE A 242 -10.76 -9.99 -21.20
N ASP A 243 -10.57 -11.25 -20.81
CA ASP A 243 -9.31 -11.71 -20.24
C ASP A 243 -9.10 -13.21 -20.53
N ALA A 244 -7.83 -13.60 -20.70
CA ALA A 244 -7.44 -14.99 -20.96
C ALA A 244 -7.48 -15.87 -19.70
N GLY A 245 -7.40 -15.28 -18.51
CA GLY A 245 -7.51 -16.00 -17.24
C GLY A 245 -8.90 -16.56 -16.99
N GLU A 246 -8.99 -17.56 -16.13
CA GLU A 246 -10.27 -18.15 -15.71
C GLU A 246 -11.06 -17.20 -14.79
N LYS A 247 -10.34 -16.44 -13.96
CA LYS A 247 -10.90 -15.50 -12.99
C LYS A 247 -10.42 -14.07 -13.27
N PRO A 248 -11.29 -13.06 -13.08
CA PRO A 248 -10.89 -11.67 -13.25
C PRO A 248 -9.95 -11.22 -12.13
N GLY A 249 -9.01 -10.32 -12.45
CA GLY A 249 -8.02 -9.76 -11.52
C GLY A 249 -6.57 -9.87 -12.01
N GLY A 250 -6.32 -10.65 -13.06
CA GLY A 250 -4.99 -10.92 -13.60
C GLY A 250 -4.02 -11.38 -12.51
N ARG A 251 -2.84 -10.75 -12.45
CA ARG A 251 -1.80 -11.11 -11.46
C ARG A 251 -2.23 -11.02 -10.00
N LEU A 252 -3.26 -10.23 -9.67
CA LEU A 252 -3.80 -10.16 -8.31
C LEU A 252 -4.34 -11.50 -7.82
N VAL A 253 -4.95 -12.27 -8.74
CA VAL A 253 -5.53 -13.60 -8.45
C VAL A 253 -4.66 -14.74 -8.95
N ASP A 254 -3.80 -14.50 -9.94
CA ASP A 254 -2.97 -15.54 -10.57
C ASP A 254 -1.59 -15.71 -9.94
N SER A 255 -1.05 -14.74 -9.19
CA SER A 255 0.37 -14.78 -8.82
C SER A 255 0.69 -14.26 -7.44
N ILE A 256 -0.08 -13.30 -6.92
CA ILE A 256 0.15 -12.82 -5.55
C ILE A 256 -0.34 -13.90 -4.55
N PRO A 257 0.51 -14.37 -3.62
CA PRO A 257 0.14 -15.46 -2.72
C PRO A 257 -1.07 -15.14 -1.82
N GLU A 258 -1.88 -16.14 -1.47
CA GLU A 258 -3.03 -16.00 -0.55
C GLU A 258 -2.64 -15.38 0.80
N PHE A 259 -1.46 -15.70 1.31
CA PHE A 259 -0.98 -15.19 2.59
C PHE A 259 -0.67 -13.67 2.57
N ARG A 260 -0.57 -13.06 1.38
CA ARG A 260 -0.39 -11.60 1.17
C ARG A 260 -1.64 -10.91 0.64
N LEU A 261 -2.29 -11.48 -0.36
CA LEU A 261 -3.52 -10.96 -0.95
C LEU A 261 -4.51 -12.10 -1.18
N PRO A 262 -5.49 -12.24 -0.27
CA PRO A 262 -6.51 -13.26 -0.43
C PRO A 262 -7.37 -13.01 -1.66
N SER A 263 -7.65 -14.04 -2.45
CA SER A 263 -8.45 -13.89 -3.69
C SER A 263 -9.85 -13.32 -3.42
N ARG A 264 -10.45 -13.66 -2.26
CA ARG A 264 -11.73 -13.11 -1.79
C ARG A 264 -11.78 -11.58 -1.75
N VAL A 265 -10.64 -10.92 -1.52
CA VAL A 265 -10.56 -9.45 -1.46
C VAL A 265 -10.71 -8.89 -2.88
N VAL A 266 -10.02 -9.49 -3.85
CA VAL A 266 -10.09 -9.10 -5.25
C VAL A 266 -11.48 -9.38 -5.81
N GLU A 267 -12.05 -10.55 -5.52
CA GLU A 267 -13.40 -10.94 -5.93
C GLU A 267 -14.46 -9.96 -5.40
N ARG A 268 -14.35 -9.55 -4.13
CA ARG A 268 -15.23 -8.55 -3.52
C ARG A 268 -15.16 -7.20 -4.26
N GLU A 269 -13.98 -6.74 -4.64
CA GLU A 269 -13.80 -5.46 -5.34
C GLU A 269 -14.21 -5.52 -6.82
N ILE A 270 -14.05 -6.67 -7.47
CA ILE A 270 -14.62 -6.92 -8.80
C ILE A 270 -16.16 -6.92 -8.75
N GLY A 271 -16.74 -7.32 -7.61
CA GLY A 271 -18.17 -7.17 -7.33
C GLY A 271 -18.68 -5.74 -7.56
N ILE A 272 -17.87 -4.71 -7.28
CA ILE A 272 -18.22 -3.31 -7.58
C ILE A 272 -18.51 -3.14 -9.06
N LEU A 273 -17.61 -3.60 -9.92
CA LEU A 273 -17.74 -3.44 -11.36
C LEU A 273 -18.97 -4.17 -11.90
N ARG A 274 -19.23 -5.38 -11.38
CA ARG A 274 -20.44 -6.16 -11.73
C ARG A 274 -21.71 -5.41 -11.32
N MET A 275 -21.77 -4.87 -10.11
CA MET A 275 -22.91 -4.07 -9.64
C MET A 275 -23.10 -2.77 -10.45
N LEU A 276 -22.02 -2.20 -10.96
CA LEU A 276 -22.10 -1.07 -11.89
C LEU A 276 -22.56 -1.49 -13.29
N GLY A 277 -22.62 -2.79 -13.61
CA GLY A 277 -23.06 -3.33 -14.90
C GLY A 277 -21.94 -3.50 -15.92
N VAL A 278 -20.70 -3.68 -15.47
CA VAL A 278 -19.58 -4.09 -16.33
C VAL A 278 -19.68 -5.60 -16.60
N GLU A 279 -19.59 -5.99 -17.86
CA GLU A 279 -19.57 -7.39 -18.28
C GLU A 279 -18.15 -7.96 -18.28
N PHE A 280 -18.03 -9.26 -18.01
CA PHE A 280 -16.75 -9.97 -18.02
C PHE A 280 -16.85 -11.19 -18.95
N ARG A 281 -15.89 -11.31 -19.89
CA ARG A 281 -15.71 -12.45 -20.78
C ARG A 281 -14.34 -13.06 -20.52
N MET A 282 -14.32 -14.08 -19.68
CA MET A 282 -13.11 -14.78 -19.23
C MET A 282 -12.74 -15.92 -20.19
N GLY A 283 -11.51 -16.41 -20.11
CA GLY A 283 -11.01 -17.47 -20.99
C GLY A 283 -10.88 -17.07 -22.47
N VAL A 284 -10.73 -15.78 -22.76
CA VAL A 284 -10.58 -15.24 -24.12
C VAL A 284 -9.17 -14.72 -24.34
N GLU A 285 -8.41 -15.40 -25.20
CA GLU A 285 -7.04 -15.04 -25.54
C GLU A 285 -7.00 -14.19 -26.83
N PHE A 286 -6.62 -12.91 -26.68
CA PHE A 286 -6.50 -12.00 -27.83
C PHE A 286 -5.31 -12.35 -28.72
N GLY A 287 -5.55 -12.34 -30.04
CA GLY A 287 -4.62 -12.81 -31.06
C GLY A 287 -4.81 -14.28 -31.43
N ARG A 288 -5.55 -15.05 -30.61
CA ARG A 288 -5.92 -16.45 -30.88
C ARG A 288 -7.42 -16.63 -31.07
N ASP A 289 -8.22 -16.19 -30.09
CA ASP A 289 -9.68 -16.37 -30.08
C ASP A 289 -10.42 -15.15 -30.66
N LEU A 290 -9.88 -13.95 -30.44
CA LEU A 290 -10.42 -12.68 -30.97
C LEU A 290 -9.29 -11.74 -31.38
N THR A 291 -9.54 -10.93 -32.40
CA THR A 291 -8.69 -9.80 -32.78
C THR A 291 -9.32 -8.46 -32.42
N ILE A 292 -8.53 -7.38 -32.47
CA ILE A 292 -9.03 -6.01 -32.28
C ILE A 292 -10.05 -5.66 -33.39
N ASP A 293 -9.82 -6.08 -34.63
CA ASP A 293 -10.74 -5.85 -35.75
C ASP A 293 -12.09 -6.54 -35.53
N ASP A 294 -12.09 -7.73 -34.92
CA ASP A 294 -13.34 -8.43 -34.59
C ASP A 294 -14.16 -7.66 -33.56
N LEU A 295 -13.52 -6.97 -32.60
CA LEU A 295 -14.22 -6.11 -31.66
C LEU A 295 -14.87 -4.91 -32.37
N PHE A 296 -14.15 -4.26 -33.29
CA PHE A 296 -14.74 -3.15 -34.06
C PHE A 296 -15.91 -3.64 -34.94
N LYS A 297 -15.79 -4.80 -35.58
CA LYS A 297 -16.89 -5.44 -36.33
C LYS A 297 -18.09 -5.80 -35.45
N GLN A 298 -17.85 -6.15 -34.18
CA GLN A 298 -18.90 -6.40 -33.18
C GLN A 298 -19.54 -5.11 -32.62
N GLY A 299 -19.15 -3.93 -33.13
CA GLY A 299 -19.74 -2.64 -32.78
C GLY A 299 -19.17 -2.00 -31.51
N TYR A 300 -17.98 -2.41 -31.05
CA TYR A 300 -17.25 -1.65 -30.02
C TYR A 300 -16.68 -0.38 -30.65
N GLY A 301 -16.90 0.78 -30.01
CA GLY A 301 -16.41 2.06 -30.50
C GLY A 301 -14.99 2.41 -30.04
N ALA A 302 -14.49 1.74 -29.01
CA ALA A 302 -13.13 1.89 -28.51
C ALA A 302 -12.60 0.60 -27.86
N VAL A 303 -11.28 0.47 -27.83
CA VAL A 303 -10.56 -0.64 -27.21
C VAL A 303 -9.48 -0.09 -26.28
N PHE A 304 -9.44 -0.59 -25.04
CA PHE A 304 -8.38 -0.31 -24.08
C PHE A 304 -7.57 -1.58 -23.79
N ILE A 305 -6.25 -1.54 -24.03
CA ILE A 305 -5.37 -2.70 -23.87
C ILE A 305 -4.63 -2.63 -22.53
N ALA A 306 -4.83 -3.64 -21.69
CA ALA A 306 -4.38 -3.73 -20.30
C ALA A 306 -3.85 -5.14 -19.94
N THR A 307 -3.22 -5.83 -20.89
CA THR A 307 -2.74 -7.21 -20.76
C THR A 307 -1.51 -7.36 -19.86
N GLY A 308 -0.80 -6.27 -19.60
CA GLY A 308 0.39 -6.25 -18.74
C GLY A 308 1.60 -6.99 -19.34
N ALA A 309 2.63 -7.19 -18.50
CA ALA A 309 3.86 -7.87 -18.89
C ALA A 309 3.90 -9.28 -18.26
N GLY A 310 3.29 -10.24 -18.94
CA GLY A 310 3.10 -11.59 -18.38
C GLY A 310 4.21 -12.60 -18.68
N ARG A 311 5.10 -12.30 -19.63
CA ARG A 311 6.15 -13.24 -20.07
C ARG A 311 7.34 -13.20 -19.10
N SER A 312 7.74 -14.39 -18.62
CA SER A 312 8.94 -14.54 -17.78
C SER A 312 10.21 -14.36 -18.61
N ASN A 313 11.21 -13.68 -18.04
CA ASN A 313 12.56 -13.62 -18.60
C ASN A 313 13.33 -14.86 -18.16
N ILE A 314 13.56 -15.78 -19.09
CA ILE A 314 14.33 -17.00 -18.84
C ILE A 314 15.80 -16.71 -19.21
N PRO A 315 16.77 -16.90 -18.30
CA PRO A 315 18.18 -16.68 -18.59
C PRO A 315 18.69 -17.70 -19.61
N GLN A 316 19.60 -17.29 -20.49
CA GLN A 316 20.28 -18.21 -21.40
C GLN A 316 21.46 -18.87 -20.67
N MET A 317 21.18 -19.94 -19.92
CA MET A 317 22.19 -20.71 -19.21
C MET A 317 21.95 -22.21 -19.35
N LYS A 318 22.99 -23.02 -19.11
CA LYS A 318 22.86 -24.47 -19.16
C LYS A 318 21.93 -24.94 -18.02
N GLY A 319 21.07 -25.90 -18.32
CA GLY A 319 20.21 -26.54 -17.32
C GLY A 319 18.89 -25.84 -17.04
N VAL A 320 18.52 -24.77 -17.76
CA VAL A 320 17.19 -24.13 -17.58
C VAL A 320 16.01 -25.02 -17.95
N GLU A 321 16.25 -26.04 -18.76
CA GLU A 321 15.25 -27.04 -19.19
C GLU A 321 15.20 -28.27 -18.27
N LEU A 322 15.99 -28.30 -17.19
CA LEU A 322 15.99 -29.42 -16.26
C LEU A 322 14.69 -29.49 -15.46
N GLU A 323 14.29 -30.70 -15.10
CA GLU A 323 13.18 -30.93 -14.19
C GLU A 323 13.41 -30.21 -12.85
N GLY A 324 12.37 -29.54 -12.34
CA GLY A 324 12.44 -28.73 -11.12
C GLY A 324 12.87 -27.27 -11.33
N VAL A 325 13.23 -26.86 -12.55
CA VAL A 325 13.43 -25.45 -12.89
C VAL A 325 12.10 -24.84 -13.32
N HIS A 326 11.64 -23.83 -12.59
CA HIS A 326 10.37 -23.16 -12.86
C HIS A 326 10.54 -21.65 -13.00
N ALA A 327 9.82 -21.07 -13.95
CA ALA A 327 9.65 -19.62 -13.97
C ALA A 327 8.79 -19.18 -12.76
N ALA A 328 9.23 -18.18 -12.01
CA ALA A 328 8.60 -17.80 -10.75
C ALA A 328 7.11 -17.45 -10.88
N LEU A 329 6.70 -16.75 -11.95
CA LEU A 329 5.30 -16.42 -12.18
C LEU A 329 4.42 -17.63 -12.48
N GLU A 330 4.97 -18.65 -13.14
CA GLU A 330 4.27 -19.90 -13.41
C GLU A 330 4.17 -20.75 -12.15
N PHE A 331 5.27 -20.88 -11.40
CA PHE A 331 5.29 -21.54 -10.10
C PHE A 331 4.22 -20.96 -9.16
N LEU A 332 4.21 -19.64 -8.99
CA LEU A 332 3.22 -18.96 -8.14
C LEU A 332 1.79 -19.21 -8.62
N LYS A 333 1.55 -19.22 -9.94
CA LYS A 333 0.25 -19.54 -10.53
C LYS A 333 -0.20 -20.97 -10.24
N LEU A 334 0.67 -21.96 -10.44
CA LEU A 334 0.36 -23.35 -10.15
C LEU A 334 -0.02 -23.57 -8.67
N VAL A 335 0.66 -22.89 -7.75
CA VAL A 335 0.35 -22.97 -6.33
C VAL A 335 -0.99 -22.30 -6.02
N LYS A 336 -1.22 -21.12 -6.58
CA LYS A 336 -2.44 -20.34 -6.40
C LYS A 336 -3.69 -21.06 -6.94
N GLU A 337 -3.54 -21.80 -8.04
CA GLU A 337 -4.57 -22.68 -8.62
C GLU A 337 -4.74 -24.00 -7.86
N GLY A 338 -3.88 -24.29 -6.87
CA GLY A 338 -3.89 -25.54 -6.12
C GLY A 338 -3.44 -26.77 -6.93
N ARG A 339 -2.76 -26.55 -8.06
CA ARG A 339 -2.18 -27.58 -8.94
C ARG A 339 -0.83 -28.07 -8.43
N LEU A 340 -0.11 -27.23 -7.69
CA LEU A 340 1.09 -27.60 -6.94
C LEU A 340 0.84 -27.41 -5.44
N ARG A 341 0.88 -28.51 -4.67
CA ARG A 341 0.46 -28.53 -3.25
C ARG A 341 1.57 -28.89 -2.27
N SER A 342 2.68 -29.45 -2.76
CA SER A 342 3.83 -29.81 -1.95
C SER A 342 5.12 -29.63 -2.73
N MET A 343 6.22 -29.44 -2.00
CA MET A 343 7.58 -29.33 -2.49
C MET A 343 8.52 -29.91 -1.44
N SER A 344 9.60 -30.55 -1.86
CA SER A 344 10.61 -31.13 -0.97
C SER A 344 12.02 -30.74 -1.41
N GLY A 345 13.00 -31.01 -0.54
CA GLY A 345 14.40 -30.73 -0.80
C GLY A 345 14.78 -29.25 -0.67
N LYS A 346 15.91 -28.90 -1.29
CA LYS A 346 16.54 -27.57 -1.18
C LYS A 346 16.16 -26.71 -2.38
N VAL A 347 15.51 -25.58 -2.13
CA VAL A 347 15.00 -24.69 -3.17
C VAL A 347 15.88 -23.45 -3.30
N TRP A 348 16.24 -23.12 -4.54
CA TRP A 348 16.93 -21.90 -4.88
C TRP A 348 16.01 -20.98 -5.69
N VAL A 349 15.91 -19.73 -5.29
CA VAL A 349 15.15 -18.70 -5.99
C VAL A 349 16.12 -17.65 -6.51
N VAL A 350 16.10 -17.41 -7.82
CA VAL A 350 16.99 -16.44 -8.47
C VAL A 350 16.27 -15.10 -8.65
N GLY A 351 16.77 -14.04 -8.01
CA GLY A 351 16.21 -12.69 -8.12
C GLY A 351 16.10 -11.97 -6.77
N GLY A 352 15.71 -10.69 -6.79
CA GLY A 352 15.58 -9.89 -5.55
C GLY A 352 14.36 -8.98 -5.50
N GLY A 353 13.41 -9.14 -6.41
CA GLY A 353 12.13 -8.42 -6.38
C GLY A 353 11.08 -9.11 -5.52
N ASN A 354 9.91 -8.49 -5.37
CA ASN A 354 8.80 -9.06 -4.60
C ASN A 354 8.40 -10.45 -5.13
N THR A 355 8.50 -10.71 -6.45
CA THR A 355 8.26 -12.04 -7.03
C THR A 355 9.20 -13.11 -6.47
N ALA A 356 10.47 -12.76 -6.21
CA ALA A 356 11.44 -13.69 -5.62
C ALA A 356 11.10 -13.97 -4.15
N ILE A 357 10.75 -12.93 -3.39
CA ILE A 357 10.29 -13.06 -2.00
C ILE A 357 9.03 -13.93 -1.93
N ASP A 358 8.05 -13.67 -2.78
CA ASP A 358 6.80 -14.43 -2.83
C ASP A 358 7.06 -15.90 -3.18
N ALA A 359 7.91 -16.17 -4.17
CA ALA A 359 8.28 -17.53 -4.55
C ALA A 359 8.99 -18.26 -3.40
N ALA A 360 9.92 -17.59 -2.72
CA ALA A 360 10.68 -18.19 -1.62
C ALA A 360 9.77 -18.55 -0.43
N ARG A 361 8.94 -17.60 0.00
CA ARG A 361 7.97 -17.79 1.09
C ARG A 361 6.89 -18.81 0.74
N THR A 362 6.54 -18.92 -0.54
CA THR A 362 5.62 -19.95 -1.04
C THR A 362 6.26 -21.33 -1.00
N ALA A 363 7.52 -21.48 -1.44
CA ALA A 363 8.25 -22.73 -1.40
C ALA A 363 8.38 -23.28 0.03
N LEU A 364 8.66 -22.42 1.02
CA LEU A 364 8.66 -22.81 2.44
C LEU A 364 7.31 -23.39 2.88
N ARG A 365 6.19 -22.75 2.48
CA ARG A 365 4.83 -23.19 2.83
C ARG A 365 4.40 -24.48 2.13
N LEU A 366 5.04 -24.82 1.00
CA LEU A 366 4.85 -26.11 0.33
C LEU A 366 5.63 -27.25 0.99
N GLY A 367 6.50 -26.96 1.97
CA GLY A 367 7.25 -27.98 2.72
C GLY A 367 8.72 -28.15 2.31
N ALA A 368 9.30 -27.22 1.56
CA ALA A 368 10.73 -27.25 1.24
C ALA A 368 11.59 -27.32 2.52
N GLU A 369 12.66 -28.12 2.50
CA GLU A 369 13.56 -28.31 3.64
C GLU A 369 14.39 -27.07 3.94
N SER A 370 14.85 -26.39 2.88
CA SER A 370 15.49 -25.08 2.97
C SER A 370 15.23 -24.26 1.72
N VAL A 371 15.17 -22.95 1.88
CA VAL A 371 14.92 -22.02 0.78
C VAL A 371 15.96 -20.91 0.81
N ARG A 372 16.63 -20.71 -0.32
CA ARG A 372 17.66 -19.68 -0.49
C ARG A 372 17.36 -18.78 -1.68
N ILE A 373 17.52 -17.48 -1.48
CA ILE A 373 17.45 -16.49 -2.55
C ILE A 373 18.88 -16.16 -3.01
N MET A 374 19.15 -16.28 -4.31
CA MET A 374 20.37 -15.75 -4.94
C MET A 374 20.08 -14.38 -5.54
N TYR A 375 20.77 -13.36 -5.04
CA TYR A 375 20.65 -12.01 -5.54
C TYR A 375 22.01 -11.43 -5.93
N ARG A 376 22.12 -11.00 -7.18
CA ARG A 376 23.38 -10.53 -7.78
C ARG A 376 23.90 -9.19 -7.24
N ARG A 377 23.16 -8.51 -6.36
CA ARG A 377 23.50 -7.18 -5.81
C ARG A 377 23.43 -7.17 -4.29
N SER A 378 23.67 -6.02 -3.67
CA SER A 378 23.60 -5.83 -2.22
C SER A 378 22.15 -5.72 -1.71
N MET A 379 21.99 -5.74 -0.38
CA MET A 379 20.69 -5.50 0.28
C MET A 379 20.12 -4.11 -0.01
N GLU A 380 20.98 -3.10 -0.18
CA GLU A 380 20.57 -1.71 -0.44
C GLU A 380 19.91 -1.55 -1.81
N GLU A 381 20.36 -2.34 -2.78
CA GLU A 381 19.88 -2.31 -4.16
C GLU A 381 18.67 -3.23 -4.39
N MET A 382 18.31 -4.03 -3.40
CA MET A 382 17.24 -5.03 -3.51
C MET A 382 15.88 -4.33 -3.70
N PRO A 383 15.16 -4.58 -4.82
CA PRO A 383 13.92 -3.87 -5.13
C PRO A 383 12.71 -4.40 -4.35
N ALA A 384 12.84 -5.53 -3.66
CA ALA A 384 11.80 -6.01 -2.76
C ALA A 384 11.61 -5.08 -1.56
N ARG A 385 10.40 -5.09 -0.99
CA ARG A 385 10.12 -4.24 0.17
C ARG A 385 10.86 -4.73 1.40
N ARG A 386 11.35 -3.78 2.19
CA ARG A 386 12.05 -4.06 3.45
C ARG A 386 11.23 -4.95 4.39
N GLU A 387 9.96 -4.62 4.61
CA GLU A 387 9.05 -5.43 5.44
C GLU A 387 8.88 -6.87 4.92
N GLU A 388 8.85 -7.06 3.60
CA GLU A 388 8.67 -8.39 3.00
C GLU A 388 9.97 -9.20 3.03
N ILE A 389 11.12 -8.53 2.95
CA ILE A 389 12.44 -9.14 3.17
C ILE A 389 12.55 -9.59 4.63
N GLU A 390 12.21 -8.73 5.58
CA GLU A 390 12.21 -9.05 7.02
C GLU A 390 11.29 -10.23 7.34
N GLU A 391 10.07 -10.24 6.79
CA GLU A 391 9.15 -11.37 6.95
C GLU A 391 9.69 -12.67 6.34
N ALA A 392 10.39 -12.61 5.21
CA ALA A 392 11.01 -13.80 4.61
C ALA A 392 12.15 -14.34 5.48
N LEU A 393 13.02 -13.46 6.00
CA LEU A 393 14.10 -13.82 6.92
C LEU A 393 13.55 -14.43 8.22
N ASP A 394 12.52 -13.82 8.80
CA ASP A 394 11.81 -14.33 9.99
C ASP A 394 11.22 -15.73 9.76
N GLU A 395 10.80 -16.04 8.52
CA GLU A 395 10.24 -17.35 8.14
C GLU A 395 11.33 -18.39 7.85
N GLY A 396 12.61 -18.00 7.85
CA GLY A 396 13.76 -18.90 7.63
C GLY A 396 14.27 -18.94 6.19
N VAL A 397 13.87 -18.00 5.33
CA VAL A 397 14.51 -17.83 4.01
C VAL A 397 15.92 -17.27 4.20
N GLU A 398 16.92 -17.90 3.60
CA GLU A 398 18.28 -17.35 3.55
C GLU A 398 18.46 -16.51 2.28
N ILE A 399 19.20 -15.40 2.36
CA ILE A 399 19.48 -14.54 1.19
C ILE A 399 20.99 -14.46 0.97
N MET A 400 21.42 -14.90 -0.22
CA MET A 400 22.79 -14.80 -0.69
C MET A 400 22.95 -13.59 -1.60
N PHE A 401 23.51 -12.52 -1.05
CA PHE A 401 23.85 -11.31 -1.79
C PHE A 401 25.11 -11.50 -2.64
N LEU A 402 25.30 -10.61 -3.62
CA LEU A 402 26.46 -10.62 -4.53
C LEU A 402 26.70 -12.00 -5.18
N THR A 403 25.61 -12.74 -5.43
CA THR A 403 25.66 -14.13 -5.87
C THR A 403 24.90 -14.27 -7.19
N GLN A 404 25.49 -14.94 -8.18
CA GLN A 404 24.92 -15.15 -9.51
C GLN A 404 25.06 -16.62 -9.92
N PRO A 405 24.02 -17.25 -10.50
CA PRO A 405 24.14 -18.58 -11.09
C PRO A 405 25.03 -18.56 -12.35
N ILE A 406 25.81 -19.62 -12.57
CA ILE A 406 26.76 -19.79 -13.70
C ILE A 406 26.21 -20.84 -14.67
#